data_AF-A0A938L6W6-F1
#
_entry.id   AF-A0A938L6W6-F1
#
_cell.length_a   1.000
_cell.length_b   1.000
_cell.length_c   1.000
_cell.angle_alpha   90.00
_cell.angle_beta   90.00
_cell.angle_gamma   90.00
#
_symmetry.space_group_name_H-M   'P 1'
#
loop_
_entity.id
_entity.type
_entity.pdbx_description
1 polymer ?
#
loop_
_entity_poly.entity_id
_entity_poly.type
_entity_poly.pdbx_seq_one_letter_code
_entity_poly.pdbx_strand_id
1 'polypeptide(L)'
;MTTAQKPEPSILQLWMLVLPTGWAFVTPLNPPARLVAISLSVFVIVKFLAERQFLKTSATRPSWPVRIAWYLLWAGLDSKAFFGRRQATDVAIGEWLFAGLKMLFGIGLLFGVAPRCLKWHDLTAGWVAMIGLIFALHFGLFHLAALAWKRSGRNVEPIMQAPILSTSLNEFWGRRWNVAFRDFAHEFVFRPLVRRRNGQLAESGCFVFSGLIHELAISLAAGAGFGLPFTYFLAQGFGVWLERRLPFLKRHRISGWCFTAVFTIPGAYWLFHPMFVRRLILPLIGG
;
A
#
# COMPACT_ATOMS: atom_id res chain seq x y z
N MET A 1 -3.98 13.24 -41.85
CA MET A 1 -4.47 12.70 -40.56
C MET A 1 -3.28 12.11 -39.83
N THR A 2 -2.70 12.87 -38.89
CA THR A 2 -1.53 12.46 -38.12
C THR A 2 -1.95 11.46 -37.04
N THR A 3 -1.43 10.23 -37.15
CA THR A 3 -1.54 9.20 -36.11
C THR A 3 -0.82 9.69 -34.85
N ALA A 4 -1.59 10.15 -33.87
CA ALA A 4 -1.07 10.48 -32.54
C ALA A 4 -0.46 9.22 -31.92
N GLN A 5 0.87 9.15 -31.95
CA GLN A 5 1.66 8.08 -31.36
C GLN A 5 1.38 8.06 -29.85
N LYS A 6 0.63 7.04 -29.39
CA LYS A 6 0.33 6.85 -27.97
C LYS A 6 1.65 6.67 -27.21
N PRO A 7 1.85 7.33 -26.05
CA PRO A 7 3.05 7.12 -25.28
C PRO A 7 3.03 5.69 -24.73
N GLU A 8 3.85 4.82 -25.29
CA GLU A 8 4.24 3.58 -24.62
C GLU A 8 5.00 3.96 -23.34
N PRO A 9 4.83 3.23 -22.23
CA PRO A 9 5.74 3.38 -21.10
C PRO A 9 7.14 3.07 -21.64
N SER A 10 8.03 4.07 -21.64
CA SER A 10 9.36 3.88 -22.17
C SER A 10 10.06 2.80 -21.36
N ILE A 11 10.80 1.91 -22.01
CA ILE A 11 11.63 0.86 -21.41
C ILE A 11 12.42 1.36 -20.18
N LEU A 12 12.83 2.63 -20.17
CA LEU A 12 13.42 3.35 -19.03
C LEU A 12 12.60 3.25 -17.72
N GLN A 13 11.28 3.31 -17.76
CA GLN A 13 10.41 3.23 -16.56
C GLN A 13 10.43 1.83 -15.92
N LEU A 14 10.59 0.79 -16.72
CA LEU A 14 10.77 -0.59 -16.24
C LEU A 14 12.16 -0.78 -15.61
N TRP A 15 13.21 -0.22 -16.22
CA TRP A 15 14.57 -0.25 -15.64
C TRP A 15 14.69 0.47 -14.30
N MET A 16 13.88 1.51 -14.06
CA MET A 16 13.86 2.21 -12.78
C MET A 16 13.44 1.29 -11.63
N LEU A 17 12.57 0.31 -11.86
CA LEU A 17 12.22 -0.72 -10.86
C LEU A 17 13.32 -1.75 -10.68
N VAL A 18 14.01 -2.13 -11.76
CA VAL A 18 14.98 -3.24 -11.78
C VAL A 18 16.32 -2.88 -11.13
N LEU A 19 16.83 -1.66 -11.29
CA LEU A 19 18.18 -1.30 -10.84
C LEU A 19 18.33 -1.26 -9.30
N PRO A 20 17.42 -0.65 -8.52
CA PRO A 20 17.55 -0.65 -7.07
C PRO A 20 17.27 -2.03 -6.45
N THR A 21 16.42 -2.83 -7.10
CA THR A 21 16.17 -4.22 -6.69
C THR A 21 17.35 -5.14 -6.99
N GLY A 22 18.05 -4.92 -8.11
CA GLY A 22 19.30 -5.61 -8.44
C GLY A 22 20.43 -5.22 -7.49
N TRP A 23 20.54 -3.94 -7.11
CA TRP A 23 21.53 -3.50 -6.12
C TRP A 23 21.27 -4.11 -4.73
N ALA A 24 20.02 -4.12 -4.27
CA ALA A 24 19.64 -4.76 -2.99
C ALA A 24 19.87 -6.28 -2.99
N PHE A 25 19.97 -6.91 -4.18
CA PHE A 25 20.28 -8.33 -4.35
C PHE A 25 21.77 -8.63 -4.18
N VAL A 26 22.64 -7.79 -4.74
CA VAL A 26 24.10 -8.02 -4.76
C VAL A 26 24.77 -7.51 -3.48
N THR A 27 24.12 -6.61 -2.75
CA THR A 27 24.64 -6.10 -1.48
C THR A 27 24.34 -7.04 -0.31
N PRO A 28 25.32 -7.35 0.55
CA PRO A 28 25.15 -8.25 1.69
C PRO A 28 24.43 -7.53 2.86
N LEU A 29 23.21 -7.07 2.63
CA LEU A 29 22.37 -6.45 3.65
C LEU A 29 21.69 -7.51 4.51
N ASN A 30 21.58 -7.23 5.81
CA ASN A 30 20.69 -7.99 6.69
C ASN A 30 19.22 -7.84 6.24
N PRO A 31 18.33 -8.79 6.59
CA PRO A 31 16.97 -8.79 6.04
C PRO A 31 16.19 -7.48 6.30
N PRO A 32 16.17 -6.89 7.51
CA PRO A 32 15.46 -5.62 7.75
C PRO A 32 16.00 -4.46 6.91
N ALA A 33 17.33 -4.32 6.81
CA ALA A 33 17.95 -3.30 5.97
C ALA A 33 17.62 -3.49 4.48
N ARG A 34 17.57 -4.76 4.02
CA ARG A 34 17.16 -5.09 2.65
C ARG A 34 15.70 -4.70 2.38
N LEU A 35 14.79 -4.99 3.31
CA LEU A 35 13.38 -4.57 3.21
C LEU A 35 13.26 -3.05 3.07
N VAL A 36 13.97 -2.30 3.91
CA VAL A 36 13.97 -0.84 3.87
C VAL A 36 14.52 -0.33 2.55
N ALA A 37 15.66 -0.87 2.08
CA ALA A 37 16.28 -0.46 0.82
C ALA A 37 15.34 -0.70 -0.38
N ILE A 38 14.73 -1.88 -0.48
CA ILE A 38 13.78 -2.21 -1.54
C ILE A 38 12.54 -1.32 -1.46
N SER A 39 11.95 -1.19 -0.27
CA SER A 39 10.72 -0.42 -0.06
C SER A 39 10.90 1.06 -0.37
N LEU A 40 12.01 1.67 0.10
CA LEU A 40 12.35 3.06 -0.20
C LEU A 40 12.59 3.26 -1.69
N SER A 41 13.28 2.33 -2.35
CA SER A 41 13.53 2.42 -3.78
C SER A 41 12.23 2.39 -4.58
N VAL A 42 11.38 1.38 -4.34
CA VAL A 42 10.06 1.27 -4.97
C VAL A 42 9.26 2.54 -4.70
N PHE A 43 9.23 3.02 -3.45
CA PHE A 43 8.51 4.24 -3.08
C PHE A 43 8.99 5.48 -3.84
N VAL A 44 10.29 5.71 -3.93
CA VAL A 44 10.87 6.84 -4.68
C VAL A 44 10.53 6.75 -6.16
N ILE A 45 10.59 5.55 -6.76
CA ILE A 45 10.26 5.34 -8.17
C ILE A 45 8.79 5.64 -8.42
N VAL A 46 7.86 5.08 -7.64
CA VAL A 46 6.43 5.32 -7.86
C VAL A 46 6.06 6.78 -7.61
N LYS A 47 6.69 7.45 -6.64
CA LYS A 47 6.58 8.90 -6.39
C LYS A 47 7.05 9.71 -7.59
N PHE A 48 8.18 9.34 -8.17
CA PHE A 48 8.75 9.99 -9.35
C PHE A 48 7.86 9.80 -10.58
N LEU A 49 7.34 8.60 -10.82
CA LEU A 49 6.43 8.33 -11.92
C LEU A 49 5.12 9.14 -11.77
N ALA A 50 4.53 9.16 -10.57
CA ALA A 50 3.32 9.93 -10.28
C ALA A 50 3.53 11.45 -10.46
N GLU A 51 4.69 11.97 -10.03
CA GLU A 51 5.08 13.36 -10.27
C GLU A 51 5.25 13.64 -11.78
N ARG A 52 5.99 12.80 -12.50
CA ARG A 52 6.20 12.96 -13.95
C ARG A 52 4.89 12.95 -14.72
N GLN A 53 3.94 12.10 -14.32
CA GLN A 53 2.61 12.04 -14.93
C GLN A 53 1.82 13.33 -14.68
N PHE A 54 1.90 13.90 -13.47
CA PHE A 54 1.32 15.21 -13.17
C PHE A 54 1.94 16.31 -14.04
N LEU A 55 3.27 16.36 -14.10
CA LEU A 55 4.01 17.36 -14.88
C LEU A 55 3.77 17.28 -16.40
N LYS A 56 3.32 16.14 -16.93
CA LYS A 56 2.93 15.99 -18.34
C LYS A 56 1.52 16.50 -18.62
N THR A 57 0.64 16.47 -17.62
CA THR A 57 -0.80 16.74 -17.80
C THR A 57 -1.26 18.06 -17.19
N SER A 58 -0.44 18.66 -16.31
CA SER A 58 -0.74 19.94 -15.65
C SER A 58 -0.03 21.11 -16.34
N ALA A 59 -0.74 22.23 -16.48
CA ALA A 59 -0.17 23.51 -16.87
C ALA A 59 0.65 24.15 -15.73
N THR A 60 0.30 23.85 -14.47
CA THR A 60 0.98 24.39 -13.30
C THR A 60 2.15 23.52 -12.86
N ARG A 61 3.25 24.16 -12.43
CA ARG A 61 4.45 23.48 -11.96
C ARG A 61 4.61 23.70 -10.46
N PRO A 62 4.69 22.64 -9.64
CA PRO A 62 4.92 22.79 -8.21
C PRO A 62 6.32 23.33 -7.96
N SER A 63 6.45 24.23 -6.98
CA SER A 63 7.75 24.76 -6.56
C SER A 63 8.61 23.67 -5.94
N TRP A 64 9.93 23.88 -5.93
CA TRP A 64 10.89 22.90 -5.42
C TRP A 64 10.60 22.46 -3.96
N PRO A 65 10.27 23.36 -3.01
CA PRO A 65 9.91 22.95 -1.64
C PRO A 65 8.68 22.04 -1.56
N VAL A 66 7.68 22.27 -2.41
CA VAL A 66 6.48 21.42 -2.50
C VAL A 66 6.83 20.03 -3.01
N ARG A 67 7.78 19.94 -3.96
CA ARG A 67 8.29 18.67 -4.46
C ARG A 67 9.07 17.92 -3.39
N ILE A 68 9.93 18.58 -2.61
CA ILE A 68 10.60 17.93 -1.46
C ILE A 68 9.55 17.33 -0.50
N ALA A 69 8.54 18.14 -0.13
CA ALA A 69 7.48 17.69 0.77
C ALA A 69 6.70 16.49 0.22
N TRP A 70 6.49 16.42 -1.10
CA TRP A 70 5.88 15.26 -1.76
C TRP A 70 6.66 13.96 -1.54
N TYR A 71 7.99 14.00 -1.55
CA TYR A 71 8.83 12.81 -1.35
C TYR A 71 9.01 12.47 0.13
N LEU A 72 9.22 13.46 0.99
CA LEU A 72 9.65 13.23 2.38
C LEU A 72 8.51 13.22 3.40
N LEU A 73 7.43 13.96 3.14
CA LEU A 73 6.42 14.28 4.17
C LEU A 73 5.02 13.77 3.81
N TRP A 74 4.88 13.01 2.73
CA TRP A 74 3.59 12.46 2.33
C TRP A 74 3.71 11.04 1.79
N ALA A 75 2.86 10.14 2.29
CA ALA A 75 2.85 8.73 1.89
C ALA A 75 1.96 8.43 0.66
N GLY A 76 1.01 9.31 0.33
CA GLY A 76 0.07 9.10 -0.78
C GLY A 76 0.69 9.25 -2.18
N LEU A 77 0.06 8.65 -3.19
CA LEU A 77 0.54 8.65 -4.59
C LEU A 77 -0.39 9.37 -5.58
N ASP A 78 -1.50 9.96 -5.11
CA ASP A 78 -2.28 10.90 -5.91
C ASP A 78 -1.57 12.26 -5.99
N SER A 79 -0.83 12.46 -7.07
CA SER A 79 -0.08 13.68 -7.34
C SER A 79 -1.01 14.87 -7.67
N LYS A 80 -2.21 14.62 -8.22
CA LYS A 80 -3.18 15.69 -8.49
C LYS A 80 -3.78 16.23 -7.20
N ALA A 81 -4.14 15.33 -6.28
CA ALA A 81 -4.63 15.69 -4.95
C ALA A 81 -3.60 16.47 -4.14
N PHE A 82 -2.32 16.05 -4.21
CA PHE A 82 -1.26 16.71 -3.45
C PHE A 82 -0.82 18.03 -4.08
N PHE A 83 -0.51 18.08 -5.37
CA PHE A 83 -0.02 19.30 -6.02
C PHE A 83 -1.15 20.31 -6.33
N GLY A 84 -2.39 19.84 -6.39
CA GLY A 84 -3.57 20.71 -6.42
C GLY A 84 -3.74 21.48 -5.11
N ARG A 85 -4.37 22.64 -5.20
CA ARG A 85 -4.82 23.41 -4.04
C ARG A 85 -6.34 23.35 -3.93
N ARG A 86 -6.81 23.34 -2.69
CA ARG A 86 -8.20 23.52 -2.30
C ARG A 86 -8.23 24.61 -1.21
N GLN A 87 -9.38 25.22 -0.99
CA GLN A 87 -9.62 26.01 0.21
C GLN A 87 -9.30 25.14 1.44
N ALA A 88 -8.45 25.66 2.33
CA ALA A 88 -8.18 25.01 3.60
C ALA A 88 -9.50 24.83 4.37
N THR A 89 -9.71 23.63 4.86
CA THR A 89 -10.87 23.28 5.69
C THR A 89 -10.41 23.10 7.13
N ASP A 90 -11.20 23.58 8.08
CA ASP A 90 -10.99 23.21 9.47
C ASP A 90 -11.23 21.72 9.64
N VAL A 91 -10.21 21.05 10.18
CA VAL A 91 -10.27 19.64 10.51
C VAL A 91 -10.71 19.53 11.96
N ALA A 92 -11.79 18.78 12.21
CA ALA A 92 -12.33 18.61 13.54
C ALA A 92 -11.29 18.02 14.50
N ILE A 93 -11.22 18.53 15.73
CA ILE A 93 -10.28 18.05 16.76
C ILE A 93 -10.46 16.55 17.05
N GLY A 94 -11.69 16.05 16.92
CA GLY A 94 -12.00 14.62 17.04
C GLY A 94 -11.26 13.74 16.04
N GLU A 95 -11.01 14.21 14.81
CA GLU A 95 -10.26 13.44 13.80
C GLU A 95 -8.78 13.33 14.18
N TRP A 96 -8.19 14.42 14.68
CA TRP A 96 -6.82 14.44 15.19
C TRP A 96 -6.65 13.51 16.38
N LEU A 97 -7.57 13.58 17.36
CA LEU A 97 -7.57 12.71 18.52
C LEU A 97 -7.73 11.25 18.11
N PHE A 98 -8.66 10.94 17.19
CA PHE A 98 -8.87 9.58 16.71
C PHE A 98 -7.63 9.02 16.00
N ALA A 99 -6.96 9.81 15.17
CA ALA A 99 -5.70 9.44 14.54
C ALA A 99 -4.58 9.22 15.57
N GLY A 100 -4.43 10.14 16.53
CA GLY A 100 -3.45 10.05 17.62
C GLY A 100 -3.65 8.83 18.51
N LEU A 101 -4.90 8.53 18.90
CA LEU A 101 -5.22 7.35 19.72
C LEU A 101 -4.89 6.04 19.00
N LYS A 102 -5.17 5.94 17.69
CA LYS A 102 -4.77 4.77 16.89
C LYS A 102 -3.25 4.63 16.81
N MET A 103 -2.53 5.75 16.71
CA MET A 103 -1.07 5.75 16.73
C MET A 103 -0.53 5.24 18.06
N LEU A 104 -1.01 5.80 19.17
CA LEU A 104 -0.61 5.40 20.53
C LEU A 104 -0.96 3.94 20.82
N PHE A 105 -2.13 3.47 20.40
CA PHE A 105 -2.51 2.07 20.48
C PHE A 105 -1.51 1.18 19.74
N GLY A 106 -1.15 1.54 18.51
CA GLY A 106 -0.15 0.80 17.72
C GLY A 106 1.23 0.77 18.39
N ILE A 107 1.70 1.89 18.93
CA ILE A 107 2.95 2.01 19.69
C ILE A 107 2.91 1.11 20.94
N GLY A 108 1.80 1.11 21.67
CA GLY A 108 1.59 0.26 22.85
C GLY A 108 1.62 -1.22 22.50
N LEU A 109 1.02 -1.64 21.39
CA LEU A 109 1.13 -3.01 20.90
C LEU A 109 2.57 -3.37 20.52
N LEU A 110 3.26 -2.49 19.80
CA LEU A 110 4.60 -2.76 19.25
C LEU A 110 5.68 -2.84 20.34
N PHE A 111 5.72 -1.88 21.27
CA PHE A 111 6.77 -1.79 22.29
C PHE A 111 6.34 -2.29 23.67
N GLY A 112 5.03 -2.37 23.92
CA GLY A 112 4.48 -2.90 25.16
C GLY A 112 4.13 -4.38 25.06
N VAL A 113 3.18 -4.73 24.20
CA VAL A 113 2.58 -6.08 24.19
C VAL A 113 3.46 -7.09 23.45
N ALA A 114 3.97 -6.77 22.26
CA ALA A 114 4.71 -7.71 21.42
C ALA A 114 5.97 -8.30 22.11
N PRO A 115 6.83 -7.51 22.79
CA PRO A 115 7.98 -8.06 23.50
C PRO A 115 7.59 -9.01 24.65
N ARG A 116 6.42 -8.79 25.28
CA ARG A 116 5.89 -9.69 26.31
C ARG A 116 5.40 -11.01 25.70
N CYS A 117 4.75 -10.97 24.54
CA CYS A 117 4.35 -12.16 23.79
C CYS A 117 5.55 -12.99 23.32
N LEU A 118 6.70 -12.35 23.05
CA LEU A 118 7.91 -13.01 22.56
C LEU A 118 8.45 -14.06 23.53
N LYS A 119 8.18 -13.89 24.84
CA LYS A 119 8.54 -14.86 25.89
C LYS A 119 7.80 -16.19 25.78
N TRP A 120 6.67 -16.22 25.06
CA TRP A 120 5.78 -17.38 25.00
C TRP A 120 5.73 -17.99 23.60
N HIS A 121 5.59 -17.15 22.56
CA HIS A 121 5.42 -17.62 21.20
C HIS A 121 5.86 -16.56 20.17
N ASP A 122 6.82 -16.92 19.34
CA ASP A 122 7.49 -16.03 18.38
C ASP A 122 6.52 -15.45 17.34
N LEU A 123 5.68 -16.29 16.72
CA LEU A 123 4.73 -15.82 15.70
C LEU A 123 3.66 -14.94 16.29
N THR A 124 3.20 -15.21 17.51
CA THR A 124 2.20 -14.37 18.19
C THR A 124 2.77 -12.97 18.43
N ALA A 125 3.99 -12.90 18.96
CA ALA A 125 4.70 -11.63 19.14
C ALA A 125 4.85 -10.87 17.83
N GLY A 126 5.25 -11.58 16.77
CA GLY A 126 5.38 -11.02 15.44
C GLY A 126 4.07 -10.46 14.87
N TRP A 127 2.95 -11.18 14.99
CA TRP A 127 1.65 -10.69 14.56
C TRP A 127 1.19 -9.48 15.37
N VAL A 128 1.37 -9.49 16.69
CA VAL A 128 1.07 -8.33 17.55
C VAL A 128 1.92 -7.12 17.14
N ALA A 129 3.21 -7.31 16.85
CA ALA A 129 4.09 -6.25 16.36
C ALA A 129 3.66 -5.71 14.99
N MET A 130 3.29 -6.58 14.04
CA MET A 130 2.80 -6.14 12.73
C MET A 130 1.49 -5.34 12.82
N ILE A 131 0.55 -5.78 13.66
CA ILE A 131 -0.68 -5.03 13.95
C ILE A 131 -0.31 -3.68 14.56
N GLY A 132 0.60 -3.66 15.54
CA GLY A 132 1.14 -2.45 16.14
C GLY A 132 1.72 -1.48 15.12
N LEU A 133 2.58 -1.96 14.22
CA LEU A 133 3.19 -1.19 13.13
C LEU A 133 2.14 -0.61 12.17
N ILE A 134 1.16 -1.41 11.76
CA ILE A 134 0.06 -0.95 10.88
C ILE A 134 -0.76 0.14 11.56
N PHE A 135 -1.07 0.00 12.86
CA PHE A 135 -1.81 1.02 13.61
C PHE A 135 -0.98 2.29 13.81
N ALA A 136 0.29 2.16 14.23
CA ALA A 136 1.19 3.27 14.46
C ALA A 136 1.44 4.09 13.18
N LEU A 137 1.76 3.41 12.08
CA LEU A 137 2.15 4.07 10.83
C LEU A 137 0.94 4.38 9.94
N HIS A 138 0.18 3.36 9.52
CA HIS A 138 -0.82 3.53 8.46
C HIS A 138 -2.11 4.19 8.96
N PHE A 139 -2.62 3.75 10.12
CA PHE A 139 -3.85 4.29 10.69
C PHE A 139 -3.65 5.52 11.57
N GLY A 140 -2.41 5.73 12.03
CA GLY A 140 -1.97 6.80 12.92
C GLY A 140 -1.18 7.89 12.20
N LEU A 141 0.14 7.69 12.05
CA LEU A 141 1.06 8.71 11.50
C LEU A 141 0.65 9.23 10.12
N PHE A 142 0.35 8.36 9.17
CA PHE A 142 -0.06 8.78 7.82
C PHE A 142 -1.44 9.43 7.80
N HIS A 143 -2.31 9.08 8.75
CA HIS A 143 -3.57 9.77 8.95
C HIS A 143 -3.33 11.19 9.47
N LEU A 144 -2.51 11.36 10.51
CA LEU A 144 -2.12 12.68 11.03
C LEU A 144 -1.47 13.55 9.95
N ALA A 145 -0.58 12.97 9.13
CA ALA A 145 0.01 13.67 7.98
C ALA A 145 -1.05 14.12 6.97
N ALA A 146 -2.06 13.29 6.69
CA ALA A 146 -3.16 13.64 5.79
C ALA A 146 -3.96 14.83 6.33
N LEU A 147 -4.28 14.81 7.63
CA LEU A 147 -4.99 15.90 8.29
C LEU A 147 -4.17 17.21 8.26
N ALA A 148 -2.86 17.13 8.48
CA ALA A 148 -1.97 18.28 8.39
C ALA A 148 -1.98 18.89 6.98
N TRP A 149 -1.83 18.05 5.95
CA TRP A 149 -1.87 18.51 4.57
C TRP A 149 -3.24 19.06 4.14
N LYS A 150 -4.33 18.45 4.63
CA LYS A 150 -5.70 18.92 4.40
C LYS A 150 -5.93 20.29 5.01
N ARG A 151 -5.49 20.50 6.26
CA ARG A 151 -5.51 21.80 6.94
C ARG A 151 -4.63 22.84 6.22
N SER A 152 -3.53 22.42 5.60
CA SER A 152 -2.70 23.29 4.75
C SER A 152 -3.25 23.52 3.32
N GLY A 153 -4.48 23.09 3.02
CA GLY A 153 -5.14 23.36 1.73
C GLY A 153 -4.82 22.39 0.60
N ARG A 154 -4.35 21.16 0.89
CA ARG A 154 -4.20 20.09 -0.11
C ARG A 154 -5.39 19.13 -0.04
N ASN A 155 -5.78 18.54 -1.18
CA ASN A 155 -6.95 17.66 -1.25
C ASN A 155 -6.58 16.19 -1.03
N VAL A 156 -5.71 15.91 -0.05
CA VAL A 156 -5.27 14.55 0.22
C VAL A 156 -6.18 13.85 1.22
N GLU A 157 -6.28 12.54 1.07
CA GLU A 157 -7.03 11.68 1.98
C GLU A 157 -6.11 10.67 2.67
N PRO A 158 -6.47 10.22 3.89
CA PRO A 158 -5.77 9.13 4.56
C PRO A 158 -5.66 7.89 3.66
N ILE A 159 -4.50 7.24 3.70
CA ILE A 159 -4.23 6.09 2.82
C ILE A 159 -4.97 4.80 3.23
N MET A 160 -5.55 4.79 4.43
CA MET A 160 -6.41 3.72 4.95
C MET A 160 -7.78 4.30 5.33
N GLN A 161 -8.86 3.81 4.74
CA GLN A 161 -10.23 4.32 4.90
C GLN A 161 -11.16 3.30 5.55
N ALA A 162 -10.98 3.08 6.86
CA ALA A 162 -11.72 2.09 7.66
C ALA A 162 -11.92 0.72 6.95
N PRO A 163 -10.84 -0.01 6.57
CA PRO A 163 -10.93 -1.24 5.77
C PRO A 163 -11.76 -2.35 6.42
N ILE A 164 -11.84 -2.38 7.74
CA ILE A 164 -12.63 -3.37 8.49
C ILE A 164 -14.14 -3.26 8.24
N LEU A 165 -14.60 -2.12 7.71
CA LEU A 165 -16.01 -1.89 7.36
C LEU A 165 -16.35 -2.33 5.93
N SER A 166 -15.40 -2.88 5.18
CA SER A 166 -15.61 -3.37 3.83
C SER A 166 -16.66 -4.47 3.78
N THR A 167 -17.65 -4.31 2.92
CA THR A 167 -18.69 -5.32 2.67
C THR A 167 -18.46 -6.07 1.36
N SER A 168 -17.33 -5.82 0.70
CA SER A 168 -16.89 -6.53 -0.51
C SER A 168 -15.37 -6.45 -0.65
N LEU A 169 -14.76 -7.43 -1.32
CA LEU A 169 -13.33 -7.41 -1.66
C LEU A 169 -13.01 -6.26 -2.61
N ASN A 170 -13.92 -5.94 -3.54
CA ASN A 170 -13.74 -4.80 -4.42
C ASN A 170 -13.71 -3.47 -3.64
N GLU A 171 -14.55 -3.31 -2.61
CA GLU A 171 -14.51 -2.15 -1.72
C GLU A 171 -13.23 -2.11 -0.88
N PHE A 172 -12.83 -3.27 -0.33
CA PHE A 172 -11.61 -3.39 0.46
C PHE A 172 -10.38 -2.92 -0.32
N TRP A 173 -10.10 -3.53 -1.49
CA TRP A 173 -8.92 -3.23 -2.29
C TRP A 173 -9.05 -1.96 -3.13
N GLY A 174 -10.26 -1.63 -3.59
CA GLY A 174 -10.51 -0.52 -4.50
C GLY A 174 -10.79 0.81 -3.81
N ARG A 175 -11.09 0.82 -2.50
CA ARG A 175 -11.50 2.07 -1.82
C ARG A 175 -10.90 2.26 -0.44
N ARG A 176 -10.60 1.17 0.28
CA ARG A 176 -10.33 1.28 1.72
C ARG A 176 -8.90 0.94 2.13
N TRP A 177 -8.31 -0.08 1.54
CA TRP A 177 -6.98 -0.54 1.86
C TRP A 177 -5.95 0.07 0.92
N ASN A 178 -4.92 0.71 1.47
CA ASN A 178 -3.77 1.26 0.75
C ASN A 178 -4.18 2.05 -0.52
N VAL A 179 -5.00 3.09 -0.31
CA VAL A 179 -5.52 4.01 -1.32
C VAL A 179 -4.39 4.61 -2.17
N ALA A 180 -3.22 4.84 -1.57
CA ALA A 180 -2.02 5.28 -2.27
C ALA A 180 -1.57 4.30 -3.38
N PHE A 181 -1.38 3.02 -3.03
CA PHE A 181 -1.03 2.01 -4.02
C PHE A 181 -2.15 1.79 -5.04
N ARG A 182 -3.42 1.84 -4.62
CA ARG A 182 -4.57 1.78 -5.53
C ARG A 182 -4.48 2.87 -6.60
N ASP A 183 -4.23 4.13 -6.22
CA ASP A 183 -4.17 5.25 -7.17
C ASP A 183 -3.05 5.06 -8.20
N PHE A 184 -1.89 4.60 -7.72
CA PHE A 184 -0.78 4.24 -8.59
C PHE A 184 -1.14 3.09 -9.54
N ALA A 185 -1.65 1.97 -9.02
CA ALA A 185 -2.02 0.82 -9.82
C ALA A 185 -3.12 1.16 -10.83
N HIS A 186 -4.06 2.04 -10.46
CA HIS A 186 -5.11 2.49 -11.37
C HIS A 186 -4.52 3.27 -12.56
N GLU A 187 -3.64 4.24 -12.30
CA GLU A 187 -3.07 5.08 -13.36
C GLU A 187 -2.07 4.32 -14.24
N PHE A 188 -1.20 3.49 -13.65
CA PHE A 188 -0.06 2.87 -14.34
C PHE A 188 -0.29 1.43 -14.79
N VAL A 189 -1.30 0.73 -14.27
CA VAL A 189 -1.60 -0.67 -14.64
C VAL A 189 -3.00 -0.79 -15.21
N PHE A 190 -4.02 -0.37 -14.46
CA PHE A 190 -5.42 -0.55 -14.85
C PHE A 190 -5.78 0.22 -16.12
N ARG A 191 -5.56 1.54 -16.15
CA ARG A 191 -5.94 2.39 -17.31
C ARG A 191 -5.26 1.96 -18.61
N PRO A 192 -3.95 1.66 -18.66
CA PRO A 192 -3.32 1.12 -19.87
C PRO A 192 -3.91 -0.22 -20.31
N LEU A 193 -4.17 -1.14 -19.37
CA LEU A 193 -4.72 -2.46 -19.68
C LEU A 193 -6.16 -2.39 -20.17
N VAL A 194 -7.03 -1.59 -19.54
CA VAL A 194 -8.43 -1.41 -20.00
C VAL A 194 -8.47 -0.88 -21.44
N ARG A 195 -7.59 0.08 -21.78
CA ARG A 195 -7.52 0.64 -23.14
C ARG A 195 -7.12 -0.38 -24.22
N ARG A 196 -6.39 -1.43 -23.85
CA ARG A 196 -5.89 -2.48 -24.77
C ARG A 196 -6.73 -3.76 -24.70
N ARG A 197 -7.43 -4.00 -23.59
CA ARG A 197 -8.15 -5.23 -23.27
C ARG A 197 -9.54 -4.89 -22.72
N ASN A 198 -9.90 -5.40 -21.53
CA ASN A 198 -11.18 -5.15 -20.88
C ASN A 198 -10.98 -4.93 -19.37
N GLY A 199 -12.05 -4.50 -18.68
CA GLY A 199 -12.03 -4.22 -17.25
C GLY A 199 -11.62 -5.39 -16.37
N GLN A 200 -12.03 -6.62 -16.72
CA GLN A 200 -11.73 -7.81 -15.92
C GLN A 200 -10.24 -8.17 -16.01
N LEU A 201 -9.67 -8.18 -17.22
CA LEU A 201 -8.24 -8.43 -17.41
C LEU A 201 -7.38 -7.34 -16.79
N ALA A 202 -7.83 -6.09 -16.81
CA ALA A 202 -7.12 -4.99 -16.18
C ALA A 202 -7.08 -5.11 -14.66
N GLU A 203 -8.20 -5.51 -14.03
CA GLU A 203 -8.27 -5.76 -12.59
C GLU A 203 -7.41 -6.95 -12.17
N SER A 204 -7.48 -8.08 -12.90
CA SER A 204 -6.57 -9.21 -12.67
C SER A 204 -5.12 -8.80 -12.82
N GLY A 205 -4.81 -7.95 -13.82
CA GLY A 205 -3.48 -7.38 -14.02
C GLY A 205 -2.99 -6.55 -12.83
N CYS A 206 -3.87 -5.80 -12.16
CA CYS A 206 -3.52 -5.09 -10.92
C CYS A 206 -3.14 -6.04 -9.77
N PHE A 207 -3.85 -7.16 -9.61
CA PHE A 207 -3.52 -8.16 -8.59
C PHE A 207 -2.22 -8.89 -8.90
N VAL A 208 -1.98 -9.28 -10.17
CA VAL A 208 -0.70 -9.86 -10.61
C VAL A 208 0.45 -8.90 -10.33
N PHE A 209 0.31 -7.63 -10.74
CA PHE A 209 1.31 -6.60 -10.48
C PHE A 209 1.56 -6.41 -8.99
N SER A 210 0.50 -6.36 -8.18
CA SER A 210 0.62 -6.24 -6.72
C SER A 210 1.37 -7.42 -6.12
N GLY A 211 1.05 -8.65 -6.54
CA GLY A 211 1.75 -9.86 -6.10
C GLY A 211 3.25 -9.80 -6.39
N LEU A 212 3.65 -9.37 -7.59
CA LEU A 212 5.07 -9.22 -7.96
C LEU A 212 5.80 -8.19 -7.10
N ILE A 213 5.17 -7.04 -6.83
CA ILE A 213 5.75 -6.01 -5.94
C ILE A 213 5.90 -6.54 -4.51
N HIS A 214 4.96 -7.37 -4.04
CA HIS A 214 5.06 -7.95 -2.70
C HIS A 214 6.05 -9.11 -2.62
N GLU A 215 6.22 -9.94 -3.66
CA GLU A 215 7.35 -10.89 -3.72
C GLU A 215 8.69 -10.18 -3.59
N LEU A 216 8.82 -9.07 -4.31
CA LEU A 216 10.01 -8.24 -4.28
C LEU A 216 10.24 -7.59 -2.91
N ALA A 217 9.21 -7.04 -2.27
CA ALA A 217 9.37 -6.37 -0.99
C ALA A 217 9.46 -7.34 0.20
N ILE A 218 8.73 -8.45 0.17
CA ILE A 218 8.57 -9.37 1.32
C ILE A 218 9.50 -10.56 1.15
N SER A 219 9.27 -11.41 0.14
CA SER A 219 9.98 -12.68 -0.01
C SER A 219 11.47 -12.47 -0.26
N LEU A 220 11.81 -11.53 -1.15
CA LEU A 220 13.20 -11.22 -1.45
C LEU A 220 13.94 -10.56 -0.27
N ALA A 221 13.26 -9.66 0.46
CA ALA A 221 13.83 -9.06 1.66
C ALA A 221 14.09 -10.11 2.75
N ALA A 222 13.13 -11.02 2.97
CA ALA A 222 13.26 -12.13 3.90
C ALA A 222 14.26 -13.20 3.42
N GLY A 223 14.53 -13.27 2.10
CA GLY A 223 15.30 -14.34 1.46
C GLY A 223 14.62 -15.71 1.60
N ALA A 224 13.28 -15.74 1.67
CA ALA A 224 12.48 -16.96 1.85
C ALA A 224 11.00 -16.66 1.52
N GLY A 225 10.18 -17.72 1.38
CA GLY A 225 8.73 -17.57 1.19
C GLY A 225 8.29 -17.17 -0.22
N PHE A 226 9.16 -17.35 -1.21
CA PHE A 226 8.87 -17.05 -2.61
C PHE A 226 7.59 -17.74 -3.09
N GLY A 227 6.76 -16.99 -3.80
CA GLY A 227 5.46 -17.43 -4.33
C GLY A 227 4.30 -17.24 -3.35
N LEU A 228 4.53 -17.08 -2.05
CA LEU A 228 3.45 -16.94 -1.07
C LEU A 228 2.73 -15.58 -1.18
N PRO A 229 3.41 -14.41 -1.13
CA PRO A 229 2.77 -13.13 -1.46
C PRO A 229 2.08 -13.11 -2.83
N PHE A 230 2.69 -13.69 -3.86
CA PHE A 230 2.08 -13.75 -5.19
C PHE A 230 0.76 -14.54 -5.16
N THR A 231 0.77 -15.71 -4.54
CA THR A 231 -0.42 -16.56 -4.36
C THR A 231 -1.52 -15.84 -3.59
N TYR A 232 -1.17 -15.09 -2.54
CA TYR A 232 -2.13 -14.27 -1.80
C TYR A 232 -2.88 -13.31 -2.72
N PHE A 233 -2.18 -12.52 -3.53
CA PHE A 233 -2.84 -11.54 -4.41
C PHE A 233 -3.62 -12.21 -5.55
N LEU A 234 -3.17 -13.36 -6.07
CA LEU A 234 -3.97 -14.15 -7.01
C LEU A 234 -5.28 -14.63 -6.37
N ALA A 235 -5.24 -15.09 -5.11
CA ALA A 235 -6.42 -15.49 -4.37
C ALA A 235 -7.38 -14.29 -4.16
N GLN A 236 -6.87 -13.09 -3.90
CA GLN A 236 -7.70 -11.87 -3.83
C GLN A 236 -8.38 -11.56 -5.17
N GLY A 237 -7.63 -11.63 -6.28
CA GLY A 237 -8.18 -11.41 -7.62
C GLY A 237 -9.27 -12.44 -7.97
N PHE A 238 -9.04 -13.70 -7.63
CA PHE A 238 -10.06 -14.75 -7.76
C PHE A 238 -11.28 -14.49 -6.87
N GLY A 239 -11.09 -14.03 -5.64
CA GLY A 239 -12.16 -13.66 -4.72
C GLY A 239 -13.03 -12.53 -5.29
N VAL A 240 -12.44 -11.49 -5.87
CA VAL A 240 -13.19 -10.41 -6.53
C VAL A 240 -13.96 -10.92 -7.76
N TRP A 241 -13.37 -11.83 -8.53
CA TRP A 241 -14.09 -12.48 -9.64
C TRP A 241 -15.29 -13.30 -9.13
N LEU A 242 -15.12 -14.06 -8.06
CA LEU A 242 -16.16 -14.89 -7.45
C LEU A 242 -17.28 -14.03 -6.87
N GLU A 243 -16.95 -12.92 -6.21
CA GLU A 243 -17.90 -11.94 -5.68
C GLU A 243 -18.85 -11.38 -6.75
N ARG A 244 -18.39 -11.27 -8.00
CA ARG A 244 -19.24 -10.85 -9.14
C ARG A 244 -20.19 -11.95 -9.59
N ARG A 245 -19.81 -13.21 -9.42
CA ARG A 245 -20.57 -14.39 -9.83
C ARG A 245 -21.57 -14.86 -8.78
N LEU A 246 -21.45 -14.40 -7.54
CA LEU A 246 -22.29 -14.80 -6.41
C LEU A 246 -23.12 -13.62 -5.88
N PRO A 247 -24.32 -13.35 -6.45
CA PRO A 247 -25.15 -12.20 -6.08
C PRO A 247 -25.57 -12.18 -4.61
N PHE A 248 -25.70 -13.34 -3.98
CA PHE A 248 -26.10 -13.45 -2.57
C PHE A 248 -25.12 -12.77 -1.62
N LEU A 249 -23.84 -12.67 -1.97
CA LEU A 249 -22.83 -11.97 -1.17
C LEU A 249 -23.15 -10.48 -1.03
N LYS A 250 -23.80 -9.89 -2.04
CA LYS A 250 -24.23 -8.49 -2.06
C LYS A 250 -25.61 -8.26 -1.45
N ARG A 251 -26.35 -9.33 -1.14
CA ARG A 251 -27.72 -9.25 -0.61
C ARG A 251 -27.75 -8.75 0.83
N HIS A 252 -26.79 -9.18 1.65
CA HIS A 252 -26.67 -8.76 3.04
C HIS A 252 -25.27 -8.20 3.32
N ARG A 253 -25.20 -7.14 4.13
CA ARG A 253 -23.91 -6.52 4.49
C ARG A 253 -22.99 -7.51 5.21
N ILE A 254 -23.58 -8.37 6.06
CA ILE A 254 -22.84 -9.37 6.83
C ILE A 254 -22.24 -10.44 5.91
N SER A 255 -22.98 -10.93 4.91
CA SER A 255 -22.46 -11.95 4.00
C SER A 255 -21.25 -11.45 3.20
N GLY A 256 -21.32 -10.23 2.68
CA GLY A 256 -20.21 -9.62 1.96
C GLY A 256 -19.02 -9.29 2.86
N TRP A 257 -19.29 -8.84 4.10
CA TRP A 257 -18.26 -8.64 5.11
C TRP A 257 -17.55 -9.94 5.48
N CYS A 258 -18.29 -11.00 5.80
CA CYS A 258 -17.73 -12.32 6.12
C CYS A 258 -16.88 -12.86 4.96
N PHE A 259 -17.38 -12.74 3.72
CA PHE A 259 -16.63 -13.13 2.53
C PHE A 259 -15.32 -12.35 2.40
N THR A 260 -15.36 -11.03 2.58
CA THR A 260 -14.17 -10.17 2.58
C THR A 260 -13.18 -10.59 3.66
N ALA A 261 -13.66 -10.86 4.89
CA ALA A 261 -12.85 -11.27 6.02
C ALA A 261 -12.17 -12.64 5.77
N VAL A 262 -12.90 -13.61 5.21
CA VAL A 262 -12.38 -14.97 4.91
C VAL A 262 -11.26 -14.92 3.87
N PHE A 263 -11.31 -14.02 2.90
CA PHE A 263 -10.24 -13.87 1.93
C PHE A 263 -9.05 -13.07 2.47
N THR A 264 -9.29 -12.03 3.28
CA THR A 264 -8.24 -11.10 3.71
C THR A 264 -7.50 -11.56 4.97
N ILE A 265 -8.20 -12.08 5.98
CA ILE A 265 -7.60 -12.38 7.30
C ILE A 265 -6.77 -13.67 7.27
N PRO A 266 -7.32 -14.85 6.92
CA PRO A 266 -6.51 -16.08 6.84
C PRO A 266 -5.41 -15.97 5.77
N GLY A 267 -5.74 -15.36 4.62
CA GLY A 267 -4.80 -15.17 3.52
C GLY A 267 -3.59 -14.32 3.90
N ALA A 268 -3.72 -13.43 4.90
CA ALA A 268 -2.60 -12.62 5.38
C ALA A 268 -1.41 -13.46 5.85
N TYR A 269 -1.63 -14.73 6.24
CA TYR A 269 -0.54 -15.65 6.60
C TYR A 269 0.36 -16.02 5.41
N TRP A 270 -0.18 -16.08 4.18
CA TRP A 270 0.65 -16.25 2.97
C TRP A 270 1.42 -14.97 2.66
N LEU A 271 0.80 -13.81 2.85
CA LEU A 271 1.45 -12.53 2.63
C LEU A 271 2.59 -12.29 3.63
N PHE A 272 2.35 -12.56 4.92
CA PHE A 272 3.30 -12.39 6.02
C PHE A 272 3.70 -13.75 6.61
N HIS A 273 4.31 -14.57 5.77
CA HIS A 273 4.73 -15.93 6.12
C HIS A 273 5.71 -15.97 7.32
N PRO A 274 5.84 -17.11 8.04
CA PRO A 274 6.66 -17.21 9.25
C PRO A 274 8.10 -16.71 9.12
N MET A 275 8.74 -16.95 7.97
CA MET A 275 10.10 -16.49 7.72
C MET A 275 10.20 -14.96 7.59
N PHE A 276 9.18 -14.29 7.02
CA PHE A 276 9.08 -12.84 7.04
C PHE A 276 9.01 -12.35 8.49
N VAL A 277 8.10 -12.92 9.28
CA VAL A 277 7.91 -12.54 10.68
C VAL A 277 9.21 -12.67 11.47
N ARG A 278 9.86 -13.84 11.41
CA ARG A 278 11.08 -14.14 12.16
C ARG A 278 12.28 -13.30 11.76
N ARG A 279 12.47 -13.06 10.46
CA ARG A 279 13.66 -12.36 9.94
C ARG A 279 13.52 -10.84 9.88
N LEU A 280 12.29 -10.32 9.78
CA LEU A 280 12.03 -8.91 9.54
C LEU A 280 11.31 -8.21 10.68
N ILE A 281 10.39 -8.90 11.37
CA ILE A 281 9.57 -8.28 12.41
C ILE A 281 10.16 -8.49 13.80
N LEU A 282 10.53 -9.73 14.16
CA LEU A 282 11.06 -10.01 15.49
C LEU A 282 12.33 -9.21 15.86
N PRO A 283 13.27 -8.93 14.93
CA PRO A 283 14.41 -8.08 15.25
C PRO A 283 14.04 -6.65 15.69
N LEU A 284 12.83 -6.17 15.41
CA LEU A 284 12.36 -4.85 15.83
C LEU A 284 11.90 -4.80 17.30
N ILE A 285 11.60 -5.96 17.89
CA ILE A 285 11.00 -6.08 19.24
C ILE A 285 11.80 -6.94 20.21
N GLY A 286 12.79 -7.68 19.71
CA GLY A 286 13.61 -8.63 20.48
C GLY A 286 15.01 -8.13 20.83
N GLY A 287 15.24 -6.81 20.75
CA GLY A 287 16.48 -6.18 21.23
C GLY A 287 16.58 -6.14 22.75
#